data_AF-A0A3S1QYW5-F1
#
_entry.id   AF-A0A3S1QYW5-F1
#
_cell.length_a   1.000
_cell.length_b   1.000
_cell.length_c   1.000
_cell.angle_alpha   90.00
_cell.angle_beta   90.00
_cell.angle_gamma   90.00
#
_symmetry.space_group_name_H-M   'P 1'
#
loop_
_entity.id
_entity.type
_entity.pdbx_description
1 polymer ?
#
loop_
_entity_poly.entity_id
_entity_poly.type
_entity_poly.pdbx_seq_one_letter_code
_entity_poly.pdbx_strand_id
1 'polypeptide(L)' 'PEALSRYALELSPDGGQLTYTYDNQAERPGVASLMRDLEAGGIQFRDIDTQNSSLEEIFVNLVRREP' A
#
# COMPACT_ATOMS: atom_id res chain seq x y z
N PRO A 1 -15.70 -6.53 -3.50
CA PRO A 1 -15.90 -5.87 -4.82
C PRO A 1 -14.91 -6.43 -5.85
N GLU A 2 -15.37 -6.99 -6.97
CA GLU A 2 -14.47 -7.62 -7.98
C GLU A 2 -13.41 -6.66 -8.52
N ALA A 3 -13.76 -5.36 -8.66
CA ALA A 3 -12.84 -4.32 -9.10
C ALA A 3 -11.57 -4.22 -8.22
N LEU A 4 -11.67 -4.59 -6.94
CA LEU A 4 -10.59 -4.50 -5.98
C LEU A 4 -9.71 -5.75 -5.91
N SER A 5 -10.21 -6.89 -6.42
CA SER A 5 -9.50 -8.18 -6.36
C SER A 5 -8.14 -8.16 -7.07
N ARG A 6 -7.95 -7.24 -8.03
CA ARG A 6 -6.69 -7.07 -8.77
C ARG A 6 -5.55 -6.46 -7.94
N TYR A 7 -5.86 -5.80 -6.82
CA TYR A 7 -4.89 -5.06 -6.02
C TYR A 7 -4.27 -5.89 -4.88
N ALA A 8 -4.70 -7.14 -4.70
CA ALA A 8 -4.22 -8.03 -3.62
C ALA A 8 -4.24 -7.34 -2.24
N LEU A 9 -5.37 -6.72 -1.90
CA LEU A 9 -5.55 -5.96 -0.66
C LEU A 9 -5.65 -6.91 0.53
N GLU A 10 -4.92 -6.62 1.60
CA GLU A 10 -5.06 -7.29 2.89
C GLU A 10 -5.97 -6.46 3.80
N LEU A 11 -7.04 -7.08 4.30
CA LEU A 11 -7.95 -6.48 5.28
C LEU A 11 -7.50 -6.87 6.68
N SER A 12 -7.40 -5.90 7.59
CA SER A 12 -7.09 -6.18 8.99
C SER A 12 -8.21 -6.99 9.66
N PRO A 13 -7.90 -7.75 10.74
CA PRO A 13 -8.90 -8.55 11.45
C PRO A 13 -10.08 -7.74 12.00
N ASP A 14 -9.83 -6.47 12.35
CA ASP A 14 -10.82 -5.51 12.84
C ASP A 14 -11.63 -4.84 11.70
N GLY A 15 -11.22 -5.03 10.45
CA GLY A 15 -11.87 -4.46 9.26
C GLY A 15 -11.68 -2.95 9.09
N GLY A 16 -10.91 -2.29 9.95
CA GLY A 16 -10.66 -0.85 9.93
C GLY A 16 -9.47 -0.43 9.08
N GLN A 17 -8.65 -1.38 8.60
CA GLN A 17 -7.45 -1.07 7.84
C GLN A 17 -7.33 -1.95 6.60
N LEU A 18 -6.97 -1.31 5.48
CA LEU A 18 -6.72 -1.96 4.19
C LEU A 18 -5.27 -1.71 3.78
N THR A 19 -4.51 -2.79 3.59
CA THR A 19 -3.10 -2.71 3.21
C THR A 19 -2.95 -3.00 1.73
N TYR A 20 -2.30 -2.08 1.01
CA TYR A 20 -1.93 -2.23 -0.39
C TYR A 20 -0.42 -2.20 -0.55
N THR A 21 0.16 -3.33 -0.96
CA THR A 21 1.59 -3.44 -1.24
C THR A 21 1.85 -3.20 -2.72
N TYR A 22 2.59 -2.16 -3.04
CA TYR A 22 2.98 -1.82 -4.40
C TYR A 22 4.49 -1.81 -4.57
N ASP A 23 4.93 -2.13 -5.78
CA ASP A 23 6.32 -2.06 -6.17
C ASP A 23 6.55 -0.75 -6.93
N ASN A 24 7.39 0.14 -6.38
CA ASN A 24 7.67 1.46 -6.96
C ASN A 24 8.46 1.39 -8.28
N GLN A 25 8.97 0.22 -8.66
CA GLN A 25 9.65 0.00 -9.95
C GLN A 25 8.73 -0.62 -11.00
N ALA A 26 7.56 -1.13 -10.62
CA ALA A 26 6.63 -1.78 -11.53
C ALA A 26 5.64 -0.77 -12.15
N GLU A 27 5.38 -0.90 -13.45
CA GLU A 27 4.32 -0.18 -14.21
C GLU A 27 2.87 -0.59 -13.80
N ARG A 28 2.66 -0.97 -12.53
CA ARG A 28 1.34 -1.35 -12.04
C ARG A 28 0.45 -0.12 -11.81
N PRO A 29 -0.88 -0.25 -11.87
CA PRO A 29 -1.79 0.86 -11.59
C PRO A 29 -1.52 1.40 -10.17
N GLY A 30 -1.00 2.61 -10.07
CA GLY A 30 -0.57 3.21 -8.81
C GLY A 30 -1.71 3.48 -7.81
N VAL A 31 -1.34 3.93 -6.61
CA VAL A 31 -2.25 4.24 -5.48
C VAL A 31 -3.46 5.11 -5.90
N ALA A 32 -3.29 6.01 -6.87
CA ALA A 32 -4.38 6.84 -7.40
C ALA A 32 -5.51 6.06 -8.08
N SER A 33 -5.19 4.94 -8.74
CA SER A 33 -6.21 4.08 -9.37
C SER A 33 -6.93 3.24 -8.33
N LEU A 34 -6.20 2.74 -7.33
CA LEU A 34 -6.79 2.06 -6.18
C LEU A 34 -7.81 2.97 -5.46
N MET A 35 -7.43 4.22 -5.19
CA MET A 35 -8.30 5.21 -4.55
C MET A 35 -9.62 5.39 -5.31
N ARG A 36 -9.54 5.60 -6.62
CA ARG A 36 -10.73 5.75 -7.48
C ARG A 36 -11.64 4.52 -7.46
N ASP A 37 -11.06 3.32 -7.51
CA ASP A 37 -11.83 2.08 -7.52
C ASP A 37 -12.49 1.81 -6.14
N LEU A 38 -11.82 2.19 -5.05
CA LEU A 38 -12.40 2.08 -3.71
C LEU A 38 -13.55 3.09 -3.53
N GLU A 39 -13.40 4.34 -4.00
CA GLU A 39 -14.47 5.35 -4.00
C GLU A 39 -15.66 4.89 -4.86
N ALA A 40 -15.42 4.35 -6.06
CA ALA A 40 -16.46 3.78 -6.92
C ALA A 40 -17.15 2.57 -6.28
N GLY A 41 -16.43 1.83 -5.42
CA GLY A 41 -16.96 0.76 -4.58
C GLY A 41 -17.76 1.26 -3.37
N GLY A 42 -17.88 2.57 -3.16
CA GLY A 42 -18.58 3.18 -2.02
C GLY A 42 -17.82 3.09 -0.70
N ILE A 43 -16.52 2.77 -0.74
CA ILE A 43 -15.68 2.66 0.44
C ILE A 43 -15.06 4.05 0.69
N GLN A 44 -15.36 4.64 1.84
CA GLN A 44 -14.81 5.92 2.26
C GLN A 44 -13.70 5.68 3.28
N PHE A 45 -12.54 6.30 3.09
CA PHE A 45 -11.43 6.28 4.05
C PHE A 45 -11.36 7.64 4.73
N ARG A 46 -11.02 7.62 6.02
CA ARG A 46 -10.83 8.85 6.80
C ARG A 46 -9.40 9.38 6.70
N ASP A 47 -8.44 8.48 6.50
CA ASP A 47 -7.02 8.78 6.52
C ASP A 47 -6.27 7.80 5.61
N ILE A 48 -5.07 8.19 5.18
CA ILE A 48 -4.22 7.41 4.28
C ILE A 48 -2.79 7.55 4.78
N ASP A 49 -2.23 6.43 5.22
CA ASP A 49 -0.80 6.32 5.51
C ASP A 49 -0.11 5.63 4.33
N THR A 50 0.93 6.28 3.79
CA THR A 50 1.74 5.71 2.71
C THR A 50 3.20 5.68 3.15
N GLN A 51 3.73 4.47 3.30
CA GLN A 51 5.14 4.27 3.56
C GLN A 51 5.83 3.78 2.28
N ASN A 52 6.92 4.44 1.90
CA ASN A 52 7.83 3.96 0.87
C ASN A 52 9.21 3.84 1.49
N SER A 53 9.82 2.66 1.37
CA SER A 53 11.16 2.41 1.86
C SER A 53 11.96 1.76 0.74
N SER A 54 13.11 2.32 0.43
CA SER A 54 14.01 1.75 -0.59
C SER A 54 14.89 0.67 0.03
N LEU A 55 15.23 -0.37 -0.71
CA LEU A 55 16.13 -1.42 -0.23
C LEU A 55 17.50 -0.85 0.20
N GLU A 56 18.01 0.16 -0.52
CA GLU A 56 19.23 0.87 -0.14
C GLU A 56 19.09 1.58 1.21
N GLU A 57 17.95 2.21 1.48
CA GLU A 57 17.67 2.88 2.75
C GLU A 57 17.58 1.87 3.91
N ILE A 58 16.92 0.72 3.68
CA ILE A 58 16.84 -0.37 4.67
C ILE A 58 18.23 -0.95 4.95
N PHE A 59 19.02 -1.18 3.89
CA PHE A 59 20.37 -1.75 4.00
C PHE A 59 21.34 -0.81 4.72
N VAL A 60 21.34 0.49 4.38
CA VAL A 60 22.18 1.49 5.06
C VAL A 60 21.80 1.63 6.54
N ASN A 61 20.50 1.62 6.86
CA ASN A 61 20.05 1.66 8.25
C ASN A 61 20.47 0.43 9.05
N LEU A 62 20.49 -0.76 8.42
CA LEU A 62 20.95 -1.99 9.06
C LEU A 62 22.46 -1.94 9.33
N VAL A 63 23.26 -1.55 8.34
CA VAL A 63 24.73 -1.45 8.46
C VAL A 63 25.15 -0.39 9.49
N ARG A 64 24.41 0.72 9.59
CA ARG A 64 24.71 1.78 10.57
C ARG A 64 24.38 1.41 12.02
N ARG A 65 23.65 0.32 12.26
CA ARG A 65 23.30 -0.14 13.62
C ARG A 65 24.37 -1.05 14.25
N GLU A 66 25.43 -1.41 13.53
CA GLU A 66 26.60 -2.12 14.06
C GLU A 66 27.80 -1.16 14.15
N PRO A 67 28.24 -0.73 15.35
CA PRO A 67 29.57 -0.16 15.54
C PRO A 67 30.67 -1.23 15.56
#